data_AF-A0A7S2DW41-F1
#
_entry.id   AF-A0A7S2DW41-F1
#
_cell.length_a   1.000
_cell.length_b   1.000
_cell.length_c   1.000
_cell.angle_alpha   90.00
_cell.angle_beta   90.00
_cell.angle_gamma   90.00
#
_symmetry.space_group_name_H-M   'P 1'
#
loop_
_entity.id
_entity.type
_entity.pdbx_description
1 polymer ?
#
loop_
_entity_poly.entity_id
_entity_poly.type
_entity_poly.pdbx_seq_one_letter_code
_entity_poly.pdbx_strand_id
1 'polypeptide(L)'
;GPTDLSFTEDVGKRYEAYGWQVLTVGDVANGIKDLRSAVEQAKAETGKPTIIKIRTAIGYGSPSKEGLASSHGAPLGIEDLAGAKKFYGFDPEKSFQVDDDVKEMLKKRTADVEAKRAEWDALYSKYTEANPEKAAEL
;
A
#
# COMPACT_ATOMS: atom_id res chain seq x y z
N GLY A 1 1.75 15.83 -17.03
CA GLY A 1 1.53 17.15 -16.41
C GLY A 1 0.68 16.98 -15.16
N PRO A 2 0.26 18.07 -14.50
CA PRO A 2 -0.70 18.00 -13.40
C PRO A 2 -2.05 17.41 -13.86
N THR A 3 -2.80 16.84 -12.92
CA THR A 3 -4.09 16.18 -13.22
C THR A 3 -5.17 17.17 -13.64
N ASP A 4 -5.09 18.42 -13.21
CA ASP A 4 -6.05 19.49 -13.54
C ASP A 4 -6.18 19.78 -15.06
N LEU A 5 -5.20 19.36 -15.85
CA LEU A 5 -5.24 19.44 -17.32
C LEU A 5 -6.34 18.56 -17.94
N SER A 6 -6.76 17.48 -17.29
CA SER A 6 -7.73 16.53 -17.87
C SER A 6 -8.61 15.80 -16.86
N PHE A 7 -8.41 16.01 -15.56
CA PHE A 7 -9.08 15.26 -14.51
C PHE A 7 -9.23 16.10 -13.23
N THR A 8 -10.42 16.69 -13.08
CA THR A 8 -10.75 17.67 -12.02
C THR A 8 -11.98 17.27 -11.18
N GLU A 9 -12.53 16.08 -11.38
CA GLU A 9 -13.70 15.62 -10.64
C GLU A 9 -13.42 15.39 -9.14
N ASP A 10 -14.47 15.44 -8.34
CA ASP A 10 -14.42 14.94 -6.97
C ASP A 10 -14.64 13.43 -6.96
N VAL A 11 -13.53 12.69 -7.04
CA VAL A 11 -13.52 11.22 -6.95
C VAL A 11 -14.21 10.74 -5.66
N GLY A 12 -14.05 11.45 -4.55
CA GLY A 12 -14.68 11.07 -3.28
C GLY A 12 -16.19 11.11 -3.41
N LYS A 13 -16.73 12.24 -3.89
CA LYS A 13 -18.18 12.41 -4.11
C LYS A 13 -18.74 11.41 -5.12
N ARG A 14 -17.98 11.10 -6.19
CA ARG A 14 -18.40 10.08 -7.17
C ARG A 14 -18.53 8.70 -6.52
N TYR A 15 -17.61 8.31 -5.66
CA TYR A 15 -17.67 7.01 -4.96
C TYR A 15 -18.72 6.99 -3.84
N GLU A 16 -18.92 8.10 -3.12
CA GLU A 16 -20.04 8.24 -2.19
C GLU A 16 -21.38 8.01 -2.90
N ALA A 17 -21.55 8.55 -4.12
CA ALA A 17 -22.77 8.37 -4.93
C ALA A 17 -22.98 6.90 -5.37
N TYR A 18 -21.91 6.12 -5.51
CA TYR A 18 -21.99 4.66 -5.73
C TYR A 18 -22.31 3.86 -4.47
N GLY A 19 -22.46 4.53 -3.31
CA GLY A 19 -22.73 3.88 -2.04
C GLY A 19 -21.48 3.32 -1.35
N TRP A 20 -20.28 3.73 -1.75
CA TRP A 20 -19.04 3.30 -1.09
C TRP A 20 -18.81 4.05 0.22
N GLN A 21 -18.12 3.41 1.16
CA GLN A 21 -17.45 4.15 2.24
C GLN A 21 -16.24 4.87 1.64
N VAL A 22 -16.13 6.18 1.88
CA VAL A 22 -15.00 6.99 1.42
C VAL A 22 -14.21 7.47 2.62
N LEU A 23 -12.99 7.00 2.75
CA LEU A 23 -12.05 7.43 3.78
C LEU A 23 -10.95 8.27 3.13
N THR A 24 -10.52 9.34 3.78
CA THR A 24 -9.41 10.17 3.28
C THR A 24 -8.28 10.13 4.30
N VAL A 25 -7.10 9.76 3.83
CA VAL A 25 -5.85 9.87 4.57
C VAL A 25 -5.06 11.00 3.95
N GLY A 26 -4.63 11.94 4.79
CA GLY A 26 -3.80 13.06 4.38
C GLY A 26 -2.38 12.62 4.01
N ASP A 27 -1.41 13.42 4.45
CA ASP A 27 0.00 13.12 4.20
C ASP A 27 0.46 11.90 5.02
N VAL A 28 1.07 10.93 4.33
CA VAL A 28 1.66 9.72 4.92
C VAL A 28 3.20 9.78 4.98
N ALA A 29 3.79 10.88 4.53
CA ALA A 29 5.24 11.08 4.48
C ALA A 29 5.94 10.94 5.85
N ASN A 30 5.24 11.30 6.93
CA ASN A 30 5.77 11.29 8.30
C ASN A 30 5.23 10.13 9.15
N GLY A 31 4.53 9.16 8.54
CA GLY A 31 4.06 7.97 9.24
C GLY A 31 2.77 7.37 8.69
N ILE A 32 2.51 6.13 9.10
CA ILE A 32 1.42 5.30 8.57
C ILE A 32 0.27 5.07 9.56
N LYS A 33 0.24 5.80 10.69
CA LYS A 33 -0.76 5.59 11.75
C LYS A 33 -2.18 5.83 11.23
N ASP A 34 -2.39 6.94 10.53
CA ASP A 34 -3.71 7.32 10.00
C ASP A 34 -4.15 6.35 8.89
N LEU A 35 -3.20 5.91 8.06
CA LEU A 35 -3.46 4.85 7.09
C LEU A 35 -3.87 3.53 7.76
N ARG A 36 -3.18 3.12 8.83
CA ARG A 36 -3.57 1.94 9.61
C ARG A 36 -4.96 2.08 10.21
N SER A 37 -5.30 3.24 10.77
CA SER A 37 -6.64 3.50 11.29
C SER A 37 -7.71 3.43 10.21
N ALA A 38 -7.45 4.02 9.03
CA ALA A 38 -8.37 3.96 7.90
C ALA A 38 -8.58 2.52 7.41
N VAL A 39 -7.54 1.68 7.37
CA VAL A 39 -7.67 0.26 7.02
C VAL A 39 -8.51 -0.50 8.05
N GLU A 40 -8.35 -0.24 9.35
CA GLU A 40 -9.19 -0.90 10.36
C GLU A 40 -10.64 -0.41 10.31
N GLN A 41 -10.89 0.87 10.03
CA GLN A 41 -12.24 1.40 9.77
C GLN A 41 -12.86 0.78 8.52
N ALA A 42 -12.08 0.56 7.47
CA ALA A 42 -12.54 -0.09 6.24
C ALA A 42 -12.94 -1.55 6.48
N LYS A 43 -12.17 -2.30 7.28
CA LYS A 43 -12.51 -3.68 7.65
C LYS A 43 -13.74 -3.78 8.54
N ALA A 44 -13.99 -2.76 9.37
CA ALA A 44 -15.16 -2.72 10.24
C ALA A 44 -16.45 -2.44 9.48
N GLU A 45 -16.37 -1.85 8.29
CA GLU A 45 -17.50 -1.70 7.37
C GLU A 45 -17.78 -3.03 6.66
N THR A 46 -18.99 -3.56 6.88
CA THR A 46 -19.41 -4.88 6.35
C THR A 46 -20.56 -4.77 5.36
N GLY A 47 -21.16 -3.59 5.20
CA GLY A 47 -22.30 -3.34 4.32
C GLY A 47 -21.94 -2.68 2.99
N LYS A 48 -20.72 -2.15 2.85
CA LYS A 48 -20.28 -1.37 1.68
C LYS A 48 -18.84 -1.69 1.28
N PRO A 49 -18.49 -1.57 0.00
CA PRO A 49 -17.08 -1.46 -0.39
C PRO A 49 -16.49 -0.13 0.08
N THR A 50 -15.18 -0.11 0.32
CA THR A 50 -14.45 1.08 0.78
C THR A 50 -13.39 1.52 -0.21
N ILE A 51 -13.29 2.83 -0.43
CA ILE A 51 -12.15 3.48 -1.08
C ILE A 51 -11.43 4.36 -0.06
N ILE A 52 -10.11 4.18 0.06
CA ILE A 52 -9.25 5.02 0.89
C ILE A 52 -8.46 5.94 -0.04
N LYS A 53 -8.83 7.22 -0.08
CA LYS A 53 -8.13 8.27 -0.83
C LYS A 53 -6.92 8.74 -0.04
N ILE A 54 -5.73 8.41 -0.52
CA ILE A 54 -4.46 8.77 0.14
C ILE A 54 -3.82 9.93 -0.64
N ARG A 55 -3.49 11.03 0.05
CA ARG A 55 -2.75 12.14 -0.58
C ARG A 55 -1.25 11.89 -0.44
N THR A 56 -0.56 11.77 -1.56
CA THR A 56 0.89 11.53 -1.61
C THR A 56 1.58 12.56 -2.51
N ALA A 57 2.89 12.73 -2.31
CA ALA A 57 3.76 13.40 -3.27
C ALA A 57 4.42 12.35 -4.17
N ILE A 58 4.20 12.44 -5.49
CA ILE A 58 4.91 11.57 -6.44
C ILE A 58 6.41 11.90 -6.38
N GLY A 59 7.27 10.87 -6.38
CA GLY A 59 8.72 11.09 -6.28
C GLY A 59 9.19 11.72 -4.97
N TYR A 60 8.42 11.55 -3.87
CA TYR A 60 8.77 12.05 -2.54
C TYR A 60 10.24 11.78 -2.18
N GLY A 61 10.93 12.79 -1.65
CA GLY A 61 12.34 12.75 -1.32
C GLY A 61 13.31 13.00 -2.48
N SER A 62 12.83 13.04 -3.74
CA SER A 62 13.67 13.42 -4.88
C SER A 62 13.88 14.94 -4.90
N PRO A 63 15.12 15.45 -4.82
CA PRO A 63 15.38 16.88 -4.67
C PRO A 63 14.77 17.76 -5.77
N SER A 64 14.85 17.33 -7.04
CA SER A 64 14.43 18.16 -8.18
C SER A 64 13.17 17.64 -8.88
N LYS A 65 12.68 16.45 -8.51
CA LYS A 65 11.57 15.77 -9.20
C LYS A 65 10.36 15.46 -8.33
N GLU A 66 10.41 15.72 -7.02
CA GLU A 66 9.24 15.57 -6.16
C GLU A 66 8.07 16.42 -6.65
N GLY A 67 6.87 15.82 -6.71
CA GLY A 67 5.64 16.47 -7.15
C GLY A 67 5.56 16.69 -8.66
N LEU A 68 6.58 16.33 -9.44
CA LEU A 68 6.66 16.61 -10.87
C LEU A 68 6.39 15.37 -11.72
N ALA A 69 5.78 15.57 -12.90
CA ALA A 69 5.53 14.50 -13.86
C ALA A 69 6.83 13.81 -14.34
N SER A 70 7.99 14.47 -14.20
CA SER A 70 9.31 13.93 -14.54
C SER A 70 9.75 12.77 -13.63
N SER A 71 9.12 12.56 -12.47
CA SER A 71 9.39 11.41 -11.60
C SER A 71 8.56 10.17 -11.96
N HIS A 72 7.64 10.26 -12.93
CA HIS A 72 6.65 9.21 -13.18
C HIS A 72 7.19 8.01 -13.96
N GLY A 73 7.79 8.28 -15.12
CA GLY A 73 8.06 7.24 -16.13
C GLY A 73 9.50 7.19 -16.63
N ALA A 74 10.43 7.86 -15.96
CA ALA A 74 11.84 7.88 -16.32
C ALA A 74 12.72 7.67 -15.09
N PRO A 75 13.96 7.15 -15.26
CA PRO A 75 14.92 7.09 -14.17
C PRO A 75 15.10 8.46 -13.51
N LEU A 76 15.29 8.47 -12.19
CA LEU A 76 15.55 9.70 -11.44
C LEU A 76 16.84 10.39 -11.91
N GLY A 77 17.85 9.61 -12.33
CA GLY A 77 19.19 10.12 -12.62
C GLY A 77 20.06 10.08 -11.36
N ILE A 78 21.38 10.17 -11.57
CA ILE A 78 22.38 9.91 -10.52
C ILE A 78 22.24 10.90 -9.37
N GLU A 79 22.05 12.18 -9.67
CA GLU A 79 21.96 13.25 -8.67
C GLU A 79 20.70 13.13 -7.80
N ASP A 80 19.52 13.00 -8.42
CA ASP A 80 18.27 12.82 -7.69
C ASP A 80 18.24 11.52 -6.89
N LEU A 81 18.82 10.44 -7.42
CA LEU A 81 18.92 9.17 -6.69
C LEU A 81 19.80 9.32 -5.44
N ALA A 82 20.98 9.93 -5.56
CA ALA A 82 21.86 10.17 -4.42
C ALA A 82 21.21 11.13 -3.40
N GLY A 83 20.49 12.14 -3.86
CA GLY A 83 19.73 13.05 -3.01
C GLY A 83 18.60 12.36 -2.25
N ALA A 84 17.81 11.53 -2.93
CA ALA A 84 16.75 10.74 -2.31
C ALA A 84 17.30 9.78 -1.26
N LYS A 85 18.42 9.09 -1.54
CA LYS A 85 19.08 8.23 -0.54
C LYS A 85 19.46 9.02 0.72
N LYS A 86 20.11 10.18 0.57
CA LYS A 86 20.45 11.04 1.71
C LYS A 86 19.23 11.51 2.48
N PHE A 87 18.15 11.88 1.78
CA PHE A 87 16.88 12.29 2.39
C PHE A 87 16.31 11.18 3.30
N TYR A 88 16.41 9.92 2.87
CA TYR A 88 15.96 8.76 3.64
C TYR A 88 16.99 8.22 4.64
N GLY A 89 18.16 8.85 4.78
CA GLY A 89 19.23 8.40 5.68
C GLY A 89 20.07 7.23 5.15
N PHE A 90 20.00 6.93 3.85
CA PHE A 90 20.79 5.89 3.19
C PHE A 90 22.15 6.42 2.69
N ASP A 91 23.09 5.48 2.54
CA ASP A 91 24.38 5.72 1.90
C ASP A 91 24.17 5.92 0.37
N PRO A 92 24.53 7.10 -0.20
CA PRO A 92 24.31 7.39 -1.61
C PRO A 92 25.08 6.46 -2.56
N GLU A 93 26.21 5.90 -2.13
CA GLU A 93 27.10 5.09 -2.95
C GLU A 93 26.64 3.63 -3.05
N LYS A 94 25.84 3.17 -2.10
CA LYS A 94 25.35 1.78 -2.09
C LYS A 94 24.12 1.63 -2.95
N SER A 95 24.07 0.53 -3.71
CA SER A 95 22.92 0.16 -4.52
C SER A 95 22.42 -1.22 -4.11
N PHE A 96 21.10 -1.42 -4.18
CA PHE A 96 20.45 -2.67 -3.76
C PHE A 96 20.74 -3.08 -2.30
N GLN A 97 21.03 -2.11 -1.44
CA GLN A 97 21.20 -2.35 -0.01
C GLN A 97 19.85 -2.65 0.62
N VAL A 98 19.81 -3.68 1.47
CA VAL A 98 18.70 -4.01 2.35
C VAL A 98 19.27 -4.21 3.74
N ASP A 99 18.80 -3.40 4.68
CA ASP A 99 19.24 -3.45 6.08
C ASP A 99 18.74 -4.73 6.76
N ASP A 100 19.51 -5.22 7.73
CA ASP A 100 19.26 -6.53 8.33
C ASP A 100 18.00 -6.55 9.20
N ASP A 101 17.62 -5.42 9.81
CA ASP A 101 16.38 -5.27 10.55
C ASP A 101 15.14 -5.40 9.65
N VAL A 102 15.20 -4.89 8.42
CA VAL A 102 14.16 -5.09 7.39
C VAL A 102 14.03 -6.56 7.03
N LYS A 103 15.15 -7.27 6.84
CA LYS A 103 15.15 -8.71 6.55
C LYS A 103 14.57 -9.51 7.72
N GLU A 104 14.95 -9.17 8.95
CA GLU A 104 14.45 -9.83 10.16
C GLU A 104 12.94 -9.60 10.34
N MET A 105 12.47 -8.36 10.12
CA MET A 105 11.05 -8.01 10.16
C MET A 105 10.25 -8.84 9.15
N LEU A 106 10.73 -8.94 7.90
CA LEU A 106 10.10 -9.76 6.87
C LEU A 106 10.12 -11.25 7.23
N LYS A 107 11.23 -11.78 7.77
CA LYS A 107 11.32 -13.19 8.20
C LYS A 107 10.28 -13.51 9.27
N LYS A 108 10.12 -12.65 10.28
CA LYS A 108 9.08 -12.79 11.32
C LYS A 108 7.69 -12.78 10.68
N ARG A 109 7.43 -11.82 9.79
CA ARG A 109 6.13 -11.71 9.11
C ARG A 109 5.82 -12.93 8.23
N THR A 110 6.80 -13.50 7.56
CA THR A 110 6.63 -14.72 6.75
C THR A 110 6.20 -15.88 7.65
N ALA A 111 6.91 -16.11 8.76
CA ALA A 111 6.56 -17.17 9.70
C ALA A 111 5.12 -17.01 10.25
N ASP A 112 4.71 -15.79 10.60
CA ASP A 112 3.35 -15.50 11.06
C ASP A 112 2.27 -15.84 10.01
N VAL A 113 2.55 -15.56 8.74
CA VAL A 113 1.62 -15.82 7.63
C VAL A 113 1.59 -17.31 7.26
N GLU A 114 2.72 -17.99 7.31
CA GLU A 114 2.81 -19.45 7.10
C GLU A 114 1.99 -20.20 8.16
N ALA A 115 2.09 -19.79 9.43
CA ALA A 115 1.29 -20.37 10.50
C ALA A 115 -0.21 -20.20 10.25
N LYS A 116 -0.66 -18.98 9.89
CA LYS A 116 -2.06 -18.70 9.53
C LYS A 116 -2.53 -19.50 8.32
N ARG A 117 -1.65 -19.72 7.34
CA ARG A 117 -1.96 -20.55 6.18
C ARG A 117 -2.16 -22.01 6.59
N ALA A 118 -1.28 -22.55 7.42
CA ALA A 118 -1.40 -23.92 7.92
C ALA A 118 -2.70 -24.13 8.72
N GLU A 119 -3.09 -23.16 9.55
CA GLU A 119 -4.39 -23.17 10.25
C GLU A 119 -5.56 -23.17 9.26
N TRP A 120 -5.49 -22.35 8.22
CA TRP A 120 -6.52 -22.30 7.19
C TRP A 120 -6.60 -23.59 6.37
N ASP A 121 -5.46 -24.19 6.00
CA ASP A 121 -5.43 -25.46 5.26
C ASP A 121 -6.05 -26.60 6.08
N ALA A 122 -5.78 -26.64 7.39
CA ALA A 122 -6.40 -27.61 8.30
C ALA A 122 -7.91 -27.39 8.44
N LEU A 123 -8.36 -26.13 8.52
CA LEU A 123 -9.79 -25.78 8.51
C LEU A 123 -10.46 -26.20 7.20
N TYR A 124 -9.79 -25.93 6.08
CA TYR A 124 -10.28 -26.26 4.75
C TYR A 124 -10.41 -27.78 4.56
N SER A 125 -9.41 -28.56 4.96
CA SER A 125 -9.48 -30.03 4.92
C SER A 125 -10.73 -30.56 5.65
N LYS A 126 -10.97 -30.10 6.88
CA LYS A 126 -12.17 -30.47 7.65
C LYS A 126 -13.46 -30.05 6.97
N TYR A 127 -13.49 -28.85 6.37
CA TYR A 127 -14.64 -28.38 5.62
C TYR A 127 -14.92 -29.29 4.42
N THR A 128 -13.89 -29.69 3.68
CA THR A 128 -14.03 -30.56 2.49
C THR A 128 -14.55 -31.95 2.85
N GLU A 129 -14.11 -32.53 3.97
CA GLU A 129 -14.62 -33.82 4.46
C GLU A 129 -16.09 -33.72 4.89
N ALA A 130 -16.46 -32.64 5.58
CA ALA A 130 -17.82 -32.42 6.07
C ALA A 130 -18.82 -31.95 4.99
N ASN A 131 -18.33 -31.38 3.89
CA ASN A 131 -19.17 -30.78 2.83
C ASN A 131 -18.68 -31.16 1.41
N PRO A 132 -18.60 -32.47 1.06
CA PRO A 132 -17.95 -32.91 -0.17
C PRO A 132 -18.60 -32.37 -1.45
N GLU A 133 -19.92 -32.20 -1.48
CA GLU A 133 -20.63 -31.63 -2.63
C GLU A 133 -20.27 -30.16 -2.86
N LYS A 134 -20.27 -29.34 -1.79
CA LYS A 134 -19.88 -27.93 -1.87
C LYS A 134 -18.39 -27.74 -2.12
N ALA A 135 -17.56 -28.65 -1.62
CA ALA A 135 -16.13 -28.64 -1.86
C ALA A 135 -15.78 -28.90 -3.33
N ALA A 136 -16.63 -29.63 -4.08
CA ALA A 136 -16.45 -29.85 -5.50
C ALA A 136 -16.75 -28.63 -6.38
N GLU A 137 -17.36 -27.56 -5.82
CA GLU A 137 -17.66 -26.30 -6.52
C GLU A 137 -16.61 -25.20 -6.32
N LEU A 138 -15.63 -25.42 -5.42
CA LEU A 138 -14.56 -24.48 -5.07
C LEU A 138 -13.29 -24.73 -5.90
#